data_AF-A0A816HGG9-F1
#
_entry.id   AF-A0A816HGG9-F1
#
_cell.length_a   1.000
_cell.length_b   1.000
_cell.length_c   1.000
_cell.angle_alpha   90.00
_cell.angle_beta   90.00
_cell.angle_gamma   90.00
#
_symmetry.space_group_name_H-M   'P 1'
#
loop_
_entity.id
_entity.type
_entity.pdbx_description
1 polymer ?
#
loop_
_entity_poly.entity_id
_entity_poly.type
_entity_poly.pdbx_seq_one_letter_code
_entity_poly.pdbx_strand_id
1 'polypeptide(L)'
;DAIYRWALTGTPIHNKADDFYSLLNFLHYSPFDVYSTWKLFSSNQYKSIERMKTIVRALILRRTKTDYDLNGKLLVPLPSKQIEIIWLKLTDEEMKHYQRVKVEMTDAYRLFIRNRREKKKTNTVVLFTLMLKLRQACNHLSLVKDLSTDDVFDDKDDVALELSMFKLDLNDTFNDKNIQALAKDTELQYDMTFMSTKLDCLLKKIHMIVNQLGEKCVVVSSWVGMLNIVRHHLKKNLIRSQTISGEVKIPDRQAIVQAFNSDENAFMVLLLSLKAGGEGLNLVGGNHLFLCELSYNPQNEQQACDRIYRSN
;
A
#
# COMPACT_ATOMS: atom_id res chain seq x y z
N ASP A 1 -25.02 2.37 -25.75
CA ASP A 1 -24.21 1.16 -25.53
C ASP A 1 -23.14 1.00 -26.59
N ALA A 2 -21.96 0.54 -26.19
CA ALA A 2 -20.90 0.15 -27.12
C ALA A 2 -21.15 -1.29 -27.64
N ILE A 3 -20.88 -1.52 -28.92
CA ILE A 3 -21.07 -2.82 -29.61
C ILE A 3 -20.00 -3.83 -29.17
N TYR A 4 -18.77 -3.39 -28.96
CA TYR A 4 -17.65 -4.22 -28.49
C TYR A 4 -17.09 -3.63 -27.21
N ARG A 5 -16.81 -4.49 -26.23
CA ARG A 5 -16.29 -4.10 -24.92
C ARG A 5 -15.02 -4.90 -24.62
N TRP A 6 -14.00 -4.18 -24.18
CA TRP A 6 -12.71 -4.76 -23.79
C TRP A 6 -12.38 -4.31 -22.38
N ALA A 7 -11.90 -5.24 -21.55
CA ALA A 7 -11.41 -4.95 -20.22
C ALA A 7 -9.92 -5.29 -20.15
N LEU A 8 -9.09 -4.31 -19.80
CA LEU A 8 -7.65 -4.49 -19.59
C LEU A 8 -7.36 -4.42 -18.10
N THR A 9 -6.92 -5.52 -17.51
CA THR A 9 -6.52 -5.59 -16.11
C THR A 9 -5.36 -6.56 -15.94
N GLY A 10 -4.36 -6.17 -15.13
CA GLY A 10 -3.27 -7.06 -14.74
C GLY A 10 -3.69 -8.11 -13.71
N THR A 11 -4.77 -7.84 -12.96
CA THR A 11 -5.27 -8.66 -11.85
C THR A 11 -6.80 -8.71 -11.89
N PRO A 12 -7.40 -9.60 -12.72
CA PRO A 12 -8.86 -9.65 -12.89
C PRO A 12 -9.63 -10.13 -11.65
N ILE A 13 -8.94 -10.70 -10.67
CA ILE A 13 -9.49 -11.14 -9.39
C ILE A 13 -8.58 -10.57 -8.31
N HIS A 14 -9.14 -9.80 -7.38
CA HIS A 14 -8.38 -9.20 -6.29
C HIS A 14 -8.53 -10.02 -5.01
N ASN A 15 -9.74 -10.01 -4.43
CA ASN A 15 -10.04 -10.59 -3.14
C ASN A 15 -11.15 -11.65 -3.21
N LYS A 16 -12.14 -11.48 -4.10
CA LYS A 16 -13.33 -12.33 -4.15
C LYS A 16 -13.68 -12.69 -5.59
N ALA A 17 -14.40 -13.79 -5.76
CA ALA A 17 -14.92 -14.19 -7.07
C ALA A 17 -15.80 -13.08 -7.69
N ASP A 18 -16.48 -12.30 -6.87
CA ASP A 18 -17.35 -11.20 -7.32
C ASP A 18 -16.59 -10.04 -7.99
N ASP A 19 -15.27 -9.93 -7.78
CA ASP A 19 -14.44 -9.00 -8.55
C ASP A 19 -14.47 -9.36 -10.05
N PHE A 20 -14.50 -10.66 -10.35
CA PHE A 20 -14.62 -11.15 -11.72
C PHE A 20 -16.03 -10.93 -12.29
N TYR A 21 -17.08 -11.04 -11.46
CA TYR A 21 -18.45 -10.73 -11.89
C TYR A 21 -18.57 -9.30 -12.41
N SER A 22 -17.89 -8.34 -11.76
CA SER A 22 -17.89 -6.95 -12.20
C SER A 22 -17.39 -6.81 -13.64
N LEU A 23 -16.38 -7.59 -14.03
CA LEU A 23 -15.87 -7.67 -15.40
C LEU A 23 -16.89 -8.34 -16.35
N LEU A 24 -17.49 -9.46 -15.93
CA LEU A 24 -18.50 -10.17 -16.74
C LEU A 24 -19.74 -9.30 -17.02
N ASN A 25 -20.19 -8.57 -16.01
CA ASN A 25 -21.30 -7.61 -16.12
C ASN A 25 -20.94 -6.45 -17.04
N PHE A 26 -19.73 -5.88 -16.93
CA PHE A 26 -19.26 -4.86 -17.86
C PHE A 26 -19.18 -5.37 -19.29
N LEU A 27 -18.69 -6.59 -19.51
CA LEU A 27 -18.57 -7.21 -20.83
C LEU A 27 -19.90 -7.70 -21.42
N HIS A 28 -21.00 -7.68 -20.65
CA HIS A 28 -22.30 -8.28 -21.01
C HIS A 28 -22.18 -9.73 -21.48
N TYR A 29 -21.41 -10.53 -20.73
CA TYR A 29 -21.24 -11.95 -21.04
C TYR A 29 -22.39 -12.79 -20.48
N SER A 30 -23.47 -12.89 -21.25
CA SER A 30 -24.64 -13.71 -20.91
C SER A 30 -24.32 -15.21 -20.84
N PRO A 31 -24.90 -15.96 -19.89
CA PRO A 31 -25.86 -15.54 -18.86
C PRO A 31 -25.20 -15.10 -17.53
N PHE A 32 -23.87 -14.93 -17.52
CA PHE A 32 -23.10 -14.69 -16.29
C PHE A 32 -23.00 -13.21 -15.90
N ASP A 33 -23.45 -12.31 -16.76
CA ASP A 33 -23.73 -10.90 -16.46
C ASP A 33 -24.95 -10.72 -15.54
N VAL A 34 -25.74 -11.78 -15.31
CA VAL A 34 -26.82 -11.80 -14.31
C VAL A 34 -26.30 -12.31 -12.96
N TYR A 35 -26.39 -11.47 -11.93
CA TYR A 35 -25.82 -11.76 -10.61
C TYR A 35 -26.34 -13.04 -9.95
N SER A 36 -27.63 -13.36 -10.07
CA SER A 36 -28.22 -14.59 -9.50
C SER A 36 -27.61 -15.84 -10.13
N THR A 37 -27.43 -15.84 -11.45
CA THR A 37 -26.75 -16.88 -12.22
C THR A 37 -25.30 -17.02 -11.79
N TRP A 38 -24.58 -15.89 -11.68
CA TRP A 38 -23.20 -15.87 -11.20
C TRP A 38 -23.09 -16.47 -9.80
N LYS A 39 -23.97 -16.11 -8.87
CA LYS A 39 -23.95 -16.59 -7.49
C LYS A 39 -24.21 -18.10 -7.39
N LEU A 40 -25.13 -18.62 -8.20
CA LEU A 40 -25.35 -20.07 -8.30
C LEU A 40 -24.11 -20.79 -8.85
N PHE A 41 -23.42 -20.15 -9.79
CA PHE A 41 -22.20 -20.67 -10.39
C PHE A 41 -21.01 -20.67 -9.41
N SER A 42 -20.83 -19.58 -8.65
CA SER A 42 -19.69 -19.35 -7.76
C SER A 42 -19.84 -19.98 -6.36
N SER A 43 -21.06 -20.21 -5.88
CA SER A 43 -21.35 -20.65 -4.50
C SER A 43 -20.87 -22.05 -4.10
N ASN A 44 -20.55 -22.95 -5.04
CA ASN A 44 -20.22 -24.34 -4.72
C ASN A 44 -18.70 -24.62 -4.82
N GLN A 45 -18.00 -24.52 -3.68
CA GLN A 45 -16.53 -24.38 -3.55
C GLN A 45 -15.70 -25.48 -4.24
N TYR A 46 -16.16 -26.73 -4.28
CA TYR A 46 -15.38 -27.85 -4.85
C TYR A 46 -15.45 -27.96 -6.38
N LYS A 47 -16.53 -27.47 -7.02
CA LYS A 47 -16.69 -27.48 -8.49
C LYS A 47 -16.65 -26.09 -9.12
N SER A 48 -16.64 -25.01 -8.33
CA SER A 48 -16.66 -23.63 -8.83
C SER A 48 -15.33 -23.26 -9.51
N ILE A 49 -14.19 -23.72 -9.00
CA ILE A 49 -12.87 -23.37 -9.55
C ILE A 49 -12.69 -23.89 -10.98
N GLU A 50 -13.04 -25.16 -11.26
CA GLU A 50 -12.91 -25.71 -12.61
C GLU A 50 -13.84 -25.02 -13.60
N ARG A 51 -15.10 -24.77 -13.18
CA ARG A 51 -16.05 -24.02 -14.01
C ARG A 51 -15.57 -22.60 -14.28
N MET A 52 -15.02 -21.91 -13.29
CA MET A 52 -14.40 -20.59 -13.46
C MET A 52 -13.21 -20.64 -14.41
N LYS A 53 -12.34 -21.66 -14.32
CA LYS A 53 -11.22 -21.83 -15.26
C LYS A 53 -11.70 -21.94 -16.71
N THR A 54 -12.83 -22.61 -16.96
CA THR A 54 -13.40 -22.71 -18.32
C THR A 54 -13.82 -21.35 -18.86
N ILE A 55 -14.55 -20.56 -18.07
CA ILE A 55 -14.95 -19.19 -18.47
C ILE A 55 -13.71 -18.31 -18.68
N VAL A 56 -12.76 -18.36 -17.75
CA VAL A 56 -11.52 -17.60 -17.84
C VAL A 56 -10.73 -17.95 -19.10
N ARG A 57 -10.61 -19.23 -19.47
CA ARG A 57 -9.91 -19.64 -20.69
C ARG A 57 -10.60 -19.18 -21.97
N ALA A 58 -11.93 -19.09 -21.98
CA ALA A 58 -12.68 -18.65 -23.14
C ALA A 58 -12.64 -17.13 -23.33
N LEU A 59 -12.61 -16.36 -22.23
CA LEU A 59 -12.75 -14.90 -22.26
C LEU A 59 -11.44 -14.14 -22.08
N ILE A 60 -10.46 -14.73 -21.38
CA ILE A 60 -9.24 -14.04 -20.99
C ILE A 60 -8.07 -14.55 -21.80
N LEU A 61 -7.48 -13.65 -22.58
CA LEU A 61 -6.11 -13.82 -23.05
C LEU A 61 -5.15 -13.31 -21.98
N ARG A 62 -4.46 -14.22 -21.30
CA ARG A 62 -3.44 -13.89 -20.29
C ARG A 62 -2.08 -14.45 -20.70
N ARG A 63 -1.09 -13.57 -20.75
CA ARG A 63 0.33 -13.94 -20.91
C ARG A 63 1.09 -13.61 -19.63
N THR A 64 2.14 -14.38 -19.36
CA THR A 64 3.04 -14.19 -18.22
C THR A 64 4.46 -13.85 -18.67
N LYS A 65 5.26 -13.27 -17.77
CA LYS A 65 6.67 -12.92 -18.06
C LYS A 65 7.55 -14.15 -18.30
N THR A 66 7.06 -15.35 -17.97
CA THR A 66 7.73 -16.63 -18.18
C THR A 66 7.27 -17.35 -19.44
N ASP A 67 6.37 -16.75 -20.22
CA ASP A 67 5.91 -17.34 -21.48
C ASP A 67 6.99 -17.21 -22.56
N TYR A 68 7.03 -18.18 -23.46
CA TYR A 68 7.94 -18.24 -24.60
C TYR A 68 7.18 -17.97 -25.91
N ASP A 69 7.90 -17.44 -26.90
CA ASP A 69 7.43 -17.37 -28.28
C ASP A 69 7.48 -18.76 -28.95
N LEU A 70 7.02 -18.82 -30.21
CA LEU A 70 7.03 -20.04 -31.03
C LEU A 70 8.45 -20.57 -31.30
N ASN A 71 9.49 -19.76 -31.08
CA ASN A 71 10.89 -20.09 -31.31
C ASN A 71 11.60 -20.48 -30.01
N GLY A 72 10.89 -20.59 -28.88
CA GLY A 72 11.47 -20.94 -27.58
C GLY A 72 12.23 -19.80 -26.90
N LYS A 73 12.03 -18.54 -27.33
CA LYS A 73 12.60 -17.35 -26.67
C LYS A 73 11.58 -16.75 -25.71
N LEU A 74 12.02 -16.29 -24.53
CA LEU A 74 11.15 -15.58 -23.58
C LEU A 74 10.49 -14.37 -24.27
N LEU A 75 9.18 -14.22 -24.07
CA LEU A 75 8.43 -13.07 -24.60
C LEU A 75 8.95 -11.74 -24.04
N VAL A 76 9.43 -11.75 -22.79
CA VAL A 76 10.00 -10.58 -22.12
C VAL A 76 11.31 -11.01 -21.45
N PRO A 77 12.48 -10.74 -22.05
CA PRO A 77 13.76 -11.06 -21.44
C PRO A 77 14.04 -10.08 -20.30
N LEU A 78 13.82 -10.52 -19.06
CA LEU A 78 14.10 -9.74 -17.87
C LEU A 78 15.29 -10.32 -17.10
N PRO A 79 16.11 -9.48 -16.45
CA PRO A 79 17.18 -9.96 -15.58
C PRO A 79 16.62 -10.72 -14.38
N SER A 80 17.45 -11.48 -13.68
CA SER A 80 17.00 -12.16 -12.46
C SER A 80 16.55 -11.16 -11.41
N LYS A 81 15.37 -11.39 -10.83
CA LYS A 81 14.83 -10.59 -9.72
C LYS A 81 15.18 -11.24 -8.39
N GLN A 82 15.84 -10.49 -7.51
CA GLN A 82 16.12 -10.91 -6.14
C GLN A 82 15.17 -10.22 -5.16
N ILE A 83 14.62 -10.97 -4.21
CA ILE A 83 13.78 -10.46 -3.13
C ILE A 83 14.47 -10.80 -1.80
N GLU A 84 14.85 -9.76 -1.05
CA GLU A 84 15.47 -9.88 0.27
C GLU A 84 14.47 -9.41 1.34
N ILE A 85 14.20 -10.24 2.36
CA ILE A 85 13.42 -9.84 3.53
C ILE A 85 14.40 -9.48 4.64
N ILE A 86 14.43 -8.19 5.01
CA ILE A 86 15.30 -7.69 6.07
C ILE A 86 14.52 -7.66 7.38
N TRP A 87 14.86 -8.56 8.30
CA TRP A 87 14.29 -8.59 9.64
C TRP A 87 14.95 -7.55 10.54
N LEU A 88 14.15 -6.70 11.16
CA LEU A 88 14.61 -5.62 12.02
C LEU A 88 14.10 -5.82 13.45
N LYS A 89 14.93 -5.49 14.42
CA LYS A 89 14.57 -5.46 15.84
C LYS A 89 14.43 -4.01 16.27
N LEU A 90 13.26 -3.64 16.80
CA LEU A 90 13.04 -2.31 17.37
C LEU A 90 14.04 -2.05 18.50
N THR A 91 14.54 -0.81 18.58
CA THR A 91 15.31 -0.34 19.72
C THR A 91 14.44 -0.31 20.99
N ASP A 92 15.07 -0.18 22.16
CA ASP A 92 14.33 -0.09 23.42
C ASP A 92 13.38 1.12 23.45
N GLU A 93 13.76 2.23 22.82
CA GLU A 93 12.93 3.42 22.69
C GLU A 93 11.70 3.18 21.79
N GLU A 94 11.93 2.61 20.60
CA GLU A 94 10.85 2.26 19.67
C GLU A 94 9.92 1.20 20.26
N MET A 95 10.48 0.20 20.97
CA MET A 95 9.70 -0.85 21.60
C MET A 95 8.86 -0.32 22.76
N LYS A 96 9.39 0.60 23.56
CA LYS A 96 8.62 1.32 24.59
C LYS A 96 7.47 2.09 23.96
N HIS A 97 7.70 2.82 22.87
CA HIS A 97 6.65 3.52 22.15
C HIS A 97 5.59 2.55 21.61
N TYR A 98 6.02 1.48 20.93
CA TYR A 98 5.12 0.45 20.41
C TYR A 98 4.25 -0.19 21.51
N GLN A 99 4.83 -0.50 22.67
CA GLN A 99 4.08 -1.04 23.81
C GLN A 99 3.04 -0.05 24.33
N ARG A 100 3.37 1.25 24.42
CA ARG A 100 2.40 2.29 24.81
C ARG A 100 1.22 2.33 23.83
N VAL A 101 1.50 2.45 22.54
CA VAL A 101 0.46 2.46 21.49
C VAL A 101 -0.36 1.17 21.54
N LYS A 102 0.27 0.02 21.79
CA LYS A 102 -0.44 -1.26 21.90
C LYS A 102 -1.42 -1.30 23.08
N VAL A 103 -1.02 -0.81 24.25
CA VAL A 103 -1.92 -0.73 25.41
C VAL A 103 -3.09 0.18 25.09
N GLU A 104 -2.81 1.38 24.59
CA GLU A 104 -3.83 2.37 24.21
C GLU A 104 -4.84 1.81 23.20
N MET A 105 -4.36 1.20 22.10
CA MET A 105 -5.23 0.61 21.09
C MET A 105 -6.03 -0.58 21.64
N THR A 106 -5.46 -1.34 22.59
CA THR A 106 -6.16 -2.47 23.23
C THR A 106 -7.28 -1.96 24.14
N ASP A 107 -7.03 -0.91 24.90
CA ASP A 107 -8.02 -0.32 25.80
C ASP A 107 -9.14 0.37 25.03
N ALA A 108 -8.79 1.09 23.95
CA ALA A 108 -9.75 1.64 22.99
C ALA A 108 -10.67 0.55 22.41
N TYR A 109 -10.09 -0.61 22.04
CA TYR A 109 -10.88 -1.75 21.55
C TYR A 109 -11.81 -2.34 22.62
N ARG A 110 -11.31 -2.53 23.86
CA ARG A 110 -12.11 -3.07 24.97
C ARG A 110 -13.31 -2.17 25.26
N LEU A 111 -13.09 -0.86 25.28
CA LEU A 111 -14.14 0.13 25.47
C LEU A 111 -15.18 0.08 24.34
N PHE A 112 -14.73 0.05 23.08
CA PHE A 112 -15.61 -0.10 21.92
C PHE A 112 -16.53 -1.32 22.03
N ILE A 113 -15.97 -2.46 22.46
CA ILE A 113 -16.76 -3.69 22.67
C ILE A 113 -17.74 -3.54 23.84
N ARG A 114 -17.35 -2.86 24.93
CA ARG A 114 -18.19 -2.67 26.13
C ARG A 114 -19.38 -1.73 25.89
N ASN A 115 -19.18 -0.64 25.14
CA ASN A 115 -20.22 0.35 24.90
C ASN A 115 -21.28 -0.09 23.87
N ARG A 116 -21.08 -1.26 23.23
CA ARG A 116 -21.94 -1.71 22.15
C ARG A 116 -23.08 -2.61 22.62
N ARG A 117 -24.32 -2.19 22.37
CA ARG A 117 -25.54 -2.97 22.67
C ARG A 117 -26.00 -3.91 21.55
N GLU A 118 -25.59 -3.73 20.29
CA GLU A 118 -26.03 -4.61 19.18
C GLU A 118 -24.91 -5.06 18.20
N LYS A 119 -24.98 -6.34 17.85
CA LYS A 119 -24.09 -7.06 16.92
C LYS A 119 -24.58 -6.91 15.48
N LYS A 120 -23.86 -6.19 14.62
CA LYS A 120 -23.73 -6.51 13.17
C LYS A 120 -22.71 -5.56 12.50
N LYS A 121 -21.70 -6.17 11.85
CA LYS A 121 -20.78 -5.62 10.83
C LYS A 121 -19.63 -4.65 11.19
N THR A 122 -19.71 -3.78 12.21
CA THR A 122 -18.73 -2.66 12.30
C THR A 122 -17.44 -2.92 13.14
N ASN A 123 -17.17 -4.18 13.53
CA ASN A 123 -15.96 -4.51 14.29
C ASN A 123 -14.68 -4.43 13.44
N THR A 124 -14.80 -4.73 12.15
CA THR A 124 -13.65 -4.91 11.26
C THR A 124 -12.92 -3.59 10.97
N VAL A 125 -13.65 -2.49 10.76
CA VAL A 125 -13.08 -1.16 10.49
C VAL A 125 -12.28 -0.64 11.68
N VAL A 126 -12.87 -0.71 12.88
CA VAL A 126 -12.20 -0.30 14.12
C VAL A 126 -10.95 -1.13 14.33
N LEU A 127 -11.05 -2.46 14.21
CA LEU A 127 -9.89 -3.35 14.33
C LEU A 127 -8.78 -3.00 13.32
N PHE A 128 -9.12 -2.77 12.04
CA PHE A 128 -8.13 -2.37 11.03
C PHE A 128 -7.49 -1.01 11.34
N THR A 129 -8.25 -0.06 11.90
CA THR A 129 -7.73 1.25 12.30
C THR A 129 -6.76 1.15 13.47
N LEU A 130 -7.08 0.32 14.47
CA LEU A 130 -6.20 0.05 15.61
C LEU A 130 -4.92 -0.69 15.15
N MET A 131 -5.06 -1.67 14.26
CA MET A 131 -3.91 -2.34 13.64
C MET A 131 -3.08 -1.38 12.78
N LEU A 132 -3.70 -0.41 12.11
CA LEU A 132 -3.00 0.61 11.33
C LEU A 132 -2.05 1.41 12.23
N LYS A 133 -2.49 1.80 13.43
CA LYS A 133 -1.67 2.54 14.41
C LYS A 133 -0.46 1.72 14.88
N LEU A 134 -0.66 0.43 15.14
CA LEU A 134 0.45 -0.49 15.45
C LEU A 134 1.44 -0.59 14.29
N ARG A 135 0.96 -0.66 13.05
CA ARG A 135 1.84 -0.70 11.87
C ARG A 135 2.59 0.62 11.69
N GLN A 136 1.96 1.76 11.94
CA GLN A 136 2.60 3.08 11.91
C GLN A 136 3.75 3.15 12.94
N ALA A 137 3.49 2.69 14.18
CA ALA A 137 4.49 2.61 15.23
C ALA A 137 5.71 1.75 14.85
N CYS A 138 5.53 0.70 14.04
CA CYS A 138 6.63 -0.13 13.53
C CYS A 138 7.47 0.54 12.43
N ASN A 139 6.97 1.58 11.77
CA ASN A 139 7.72 2.30 10.73
C ASN A 139 8.49 3.47 11.33
N HIS A 140 7.78 4.36 12.03
CA HIS A 140 8.37 5.56 12.61
C HIS A 140 7.42 6.17 13.65
N LEU A 141 7.97 6.65 14.77
CA LEU A 141 7.20 7.14 15.91
C LEU A 141 6.28 8.31 15.54
N SER A 142 6.77 9.24 14.71
CA SER A 142 6.02 10.42 14.27
C SER A 142 4.85 10.13 13.32
N LEU A 143 4.66 8.88 12.89
CA LEU A 143 3.51 8.46 12.08
C LEU A 143 2.28 8.19 12.93
N VAL A 144 2.46 7.93 14.22
CA VAL A 144 1.37 7.76 15.17
C VAL A 144 0.89 9.15 15.59
N LYS A 145 0.23 9.87 14.68
CA LYS A 145 -0.49 11.11 15.01
C LYS A 145 -1.91 10.80 15.47
N ASP A 146 -2.52 11.74 16.17
CA ASP A 146 -3.95 11.72 16.49
C ASP A 146 -4.76 11.35 15.25
N LEU A 147 -5.85 10.60 15.43
CA LEU A 147 -6.70 10.13 14.36
C LEU A 147 -7.16 11.35 13.51
N SER A 148 -6.43 11.68 12.45
CA SER A 148 -6.91 12.56 11.39
C SER A 148 -7.65 11.69 10.38
N THR A 149 -8.76 12.19 9.87
CA THR A 149 -9.66 11.47 8.93
C THR A 149 -8.98 11.12 7.61
N ASP A 150 -7.82 11.71 7.35
CA ASP A 150 -7.21 11.71 6.01
C ASP A 150 -6.35 10.45 5.77
N ASP A 151 -6.00 9.71 6.83
CA ASP A 151 -5.16 8.50 6.77
C ASP A 151 -5.95 7.19 6.56
N VAL A 152 -7.29 7.25 6.55
CA VAL A 152 -8.14 6.04 6.57
C VAL A 152 -8.97 5.96 5.29
N PHE A 153 -8.54 5.09 4.38
CA PHE A 153 -9.25 4.53 3.22
C PHE A 153 -10.21 5.48 2.47
N ASP A 154 -9.85 5.80 1.22
CA ASP A 154 -10.64 6.65 0.30
C ASP A 154 -11.95 6.02 -0.22
N ASP A 155 -12.46 4.97 0.43
CA ASP A 155 -13.83 4.53 0.23
C ASP A 155 -14.72 5.43 1.09
N LYS A 156 -14.99 6.62 0.55
CA LYS A 156 -16.13 7.44 0.96
C LYS A 156 -17.38 6.62 0.74
N ASP A 157 -17.87 6.03 1.82
CA ASP A 157 -19.24 6.18 2.34
C ASP A 157 -19.38 5.20 3.53
N ASP A 158 -20.07 5.62 4.59
CA ASP A 158 -20.24 4.98 5.91
C ASP A 158 -19.00 4.91 6.85
N VAL A 159 -17.80 4.59 6.35
CA VAL A 159 -16.61 4.31 7.17
C VAL A 159 -16.07 5.57 7.89
N ALA A 160 -16.05 6.71 7.22
CA ALA A 160 -15.58 7.98 7.79
C ALA A 160 -16.51 8.51 8.89
N LEU A 161 -17.81 8.28 8.76
CA LEU A 161 -18.82 8.60 9.78
C LEU A 161 -18.62 7.73 11.03
N GLU A 162 -18.42 6.43 10.86
CA GLU A 162 -18.14 5.53 11.99
C GLU A 162 -16.84 5.88 12.73
N LEU A 163 -15.78 6.27 11.99
CA LEU A 163 -14.53 6.74 12.58
C LEU A 163 -14.69 8.08 13.29
N SER A 164 -15.53 8.98 12.76
CA SER A 164 -15.85 10.25 13.43
C SER A 164 -16.63 10.03 14.73
N MET A 165 -17.57 9.08 14.75
CA MET A 165 -18.29 8.69 15.96
C MET A 165 -17.36 8.00 16.97
N PHE A 166 -16.48 7.12 16.49
CA PHE A 166 -15.45 6.49 17.33
C PHE A 166 -14.48 7.52 17.93
N LYS A 167 -14.10 8.55 17.18
CA LYS A 167 -13.29 9.68 17.70
C LYS A 167 -14.01 10.48 18.76
N LEU A 168 -15.32 10.73 18.61
CA LEU A 168 -16.11 11.43 19.61
C LEU A 168 -16.18 10.62 20.91
N ASP A 169 -16.46 9.31 20.81
CA ASP A 169 -16.44 8.39 21.95
C ASP A 169 -15.05 8.31 22.62
N LEU A 170 -13.98 8.30 21.82
CA LEU A 170 -12.62 8.31 22.33
C LEU A 170 -12.28 9.64 23.02
N ASN A 171 -12.58 10.79 22.41
CA ASN A 171 -12.28 12.11 23.00
C ASN A 171 -13.05 12.35 24.30
N ASP A 172 -14.32 11.92 24.38
CA ASP A 172 -15.09 11.98 25.62
C ASP A 172 -14.54 11.05 26.71
N THR A 173 -13.86 9.97 26.31
CA THR A 173 -13.21 9.03 27.25
C THR A 173 -11.77 9.42 27.61
N PHE A 174 -11.03 10.08 26.72
CA PHE A 174 -9.67 10.60 26.92
C PHE A 174 -9.64 11.95 27.65
N ASN A 175 -10.79 12.51 28.02
CA ASN A 175 -10.90 13.64 28.95
C ASN A 175 -10.52 13.28 30.40
N ASP A 176 -10.08 12.05 30.66
CA ASP A 176 -9.48 11.68 31.94
C ASP A 176 -8.13 12.41 32.10
N LYS A 177 -8.05 13.32 33.09
CA LYS A 177 -6.97 14.31 33.27
C LYS A 177 -5.56 13.73 33.34
N ASN A 178 -5.43 12.41 33.54
CA ASN A 178 -4.15 11.70 33.57
C ASN A 178 -3.56 11.39 32.17
N ILE A 179 -4.38 11.31 31.11
CA ILE A 179 -3.90 10.99 29.75
C ILE A 179 -3.46 12.26 29.00
N GLN A 180 -4.15 13.40 29.19
CA GLN A 180 -3.73 14.69 28.62
C GLN A 180 -2.36 15.15 29.14
N ALA A 181 -1.99 14.77 30.37
CA ALA A 181 -0.66 15.04 30.92
C ALA A 181 0.44 14.20 30.23
N LEU A 182 0.16 12.94 29.83
CA LEU A 182 1.08 12.11 29.05
C LEU A 182 1.17 12.55 27.58
N ALA A 183 0.06 12.99 26.97
CA ALA A 183 0.03 13.46 25.59
C ALA A 183 0.89 14.72 25.38
N LYS A 184 0.92 15.63 26.37
CA LYS A 184 1.77 16.84 26.33
C LYS A 184 3.27 16.57 26.38
N ASP A 185 3.71 15.49 27.03
CA ASP A 185 5.12 15.06 26.98
C ASP A 185 5.47 14.39 25.64
N THR A 186 4.48 13.98 24.85
CA THR A 186 4.66 13.20 23.61
C THR A 186 4.84 14.09 22.37
N GLU A 187 4.29 15.30 22.36
CA GLU A 187 4.35 16.24 21.23
C GLU A 187 5.76 16.80 20.94
N LEU A 188 6.67 16.76 21.92
CA LEU A 188 7.97 17.46 21.84
C LEU A 188 9.19 16.57 21.49
N GLN A 189 9.05 15.24 21.37
CA GLN A 189 10.21 14.35 21.18
C GLN A 189 10.30 13.61 19.83
N TYR A 190 9.22 13.50 19.05
CA TYR A 190 9.21 12.62 17.87
C TYR A 190 8.83 13.37 16.59
N ASP A 191 9.74 14.21 16.10
CA ASP A 191 9.68 14.87 14.79
C ASP A 191 10.28 13.96 13.68
N MET A 192 10.18 14.37 12.42
CA MET A 192 10.80 13.77 11.24
C MET A 192 12.33 13.63 11.32
N THR A 193 12.96 14.10 12.40
CA THR A 193 14.40 14.01 12.66
C THR A 193 14.82 12.73 13.39
N PHE A 194 13.87 12.06 14.06
CA PHE A 194 14.14 10.81 14.75
C PHE A 194 14.61 9.73 13.76
N MET A 195 15.62 8.95 14.15
CA MET A 195 16.16 7.89 13.30
C MET A 195 15.59 6.55 13.76
N SER A 196 14.47 6.11 13.16
CA SER A 196 13.93 4.77 13.44
C SER A 196 14.85 3.67 12.90
N THR A 197 14.78 2.46 13.48
CA THR A 197 15.57 1.30 13.04
C THR A 197 15.36 1.03 11.54
N LYS A 198 14.12 1.16 11.09
CA LYS A 198 13.77 0.96 9.68
C LYS A 198 14.35 2.05 8.78
N LEU A 199 14.28 3.31 9.21
CA LEU A 199 14.84 4.42 8.47
C LEU A 199 16.37 4.32 8.35
N ASP A 200 17.05 3.99 9.44
CA ASP A 200 18.51 3.78 9.46
C ASP A 200 18.94 2.68 8.47
N CYS A 201 18.28 1.52 8.53
CA CYS A 201 18.56 0.41 7.62
C CYS A 201 18.31 0.80 6.15
N LEU A 202 17.18 1.46 5.87
CA LEU A 202 16.83 1.92 4.54
C LEU A 202 17.87 2.91 4.00
N LEU A 203 18.25 3.92 4.79
CA LEU A 203 19.23 4.93 4.37
C LEU A 203 20.61 4.32 4.12
N LYS A 204 21.05 3.34 4.92
CA LYS A 204 22.29 2.60 4.67
C LYS A 204 22.29 1.88 3.32
N LYS A 205 21.19 1.19 2.99
CA LYS A 205 21.03 0.51 1.69
C LYS A 205 20.97 1.51 0.53
N ILE A 206 20.24 2.62 0.70
CA ILE A 206 20.20 3.70 -0.30
C ILE A 206 21.59 4.31 -0.51
N HIS A 207 22.34 4.58 0.57
CA HIS A 207 23.68 5.14 0.47
C HIS A 207 24.62 4.22 -0.32
N MET A 208 24.56 2.91 -0.07
CA MET A 208 25.31 1.90 -0.85
C MET A 208 24.94 1.98 -2.34
N ILE A 209 23.65 1.95 -2.67
CA ILE A 209 23.15 1.98 -4.05
C ILE A 209 23.55 3.27 -4.77
N VAL A 210 23.29 4.41 -4.14
CA VAL A 210 23.45 5.72 -4.80
C VAL A 210 24.91 6.13 -4.87
N ASN A 211 25.66 6.00 -3.77
CA ASN A 211 27.01 6.56 -3.68
C ASN A 211 28.11 5.56 -4.08
N GLN A 212 27.86 4.25 -3.96
CA GLN A 212 28.85 3.24 -4.32
C GLN A 212 28.57 2.61 -5.69
N LEU A 213 27.30 2.35 -6.03
CA LEU A 213 26.94 1.75 -7.32
C LEU A 213 26.56 2.80 -8.38
N GLY A 214 26.15 4.01 -7.98
CA GLY A 214 25.69 5.03 -8.93
C GLY A 214 24.33 4.70 -9.54
N GLU A 215 23.50 3.94 -8.82
CA GLU A 215 22.26 3.37 -9.34
C GLU A 215 21.01 4.03 -8.73
N LYS A 216 19.88 3.96 -9.43
CA LYS A 216 18.62 4.59 -9.02
C LYS A 216 17.70 3.61 -8.29
N CYS A 217 17.10 4.05 -7.19
CA CYS A 217 16.15 3.24 -6.44
C CYS A 217 14.79 3.91 -6.24
N VAL A 218 13.77 3.09 -6.00
CA VAL A 218 12.43 3.54 -5.63
C VAL A 218 12.12 3.10 -4.20
N VAL A 219 11.63 4.03 -3.38
CA VAL A 219 11.13 3.74 -2.03
C VAL A 219 9.61 3.87 -2.07
N VAL A 220 8.92 2.81 -1.67
CA VAL A 220 7.46 2.74 -1.70
C VAL A 220 6.92 2.69 -0.28
N SER A 221 5.91 3.54 -0.01
CA SER A 221 5.13 3.48 1.22
C SER A 221 3.68 3.89 0.98
N SER A 222 2.77 3.30 1.73
CA SER A 222 1.36 3.64 1.85
C SER A 222 1.17 4.96 2.59
N TRP A 223 2.13 5.37 3.41
CA TRP A 223 2.05 6.60 4.22
C TRP A 223 2.91 7.71 3.63
N VAL A 224 2.27 8.79 3.17
CA VAL A 224 2.98 9.98 2.69
C VAL A 224 3.86 10.57 3.78
N GLY A 225 3.45 10.50 5.05
CA GLY A 225 4.29 10.87 6.19
C GLY A 225 5.62 10.13 6.22
N MET A 226 5.64 8.83 5.91
CA MET A 226 6.88 8.04 5.85
C MET A 226 7.78 8.51 4.71
N LEU A 227 7.19 8.80 3.53
CA LEU A 227 7.94 9.36 2.41
C LEU A 227 8.53 10.73 2.75
N ASN A 228 7.81 11.58 3.48
CA ASN A 228 8.30 12.89 3.91
C ASN A 228 9.48 12.76 4.89
N ILE A 229 9.42 11.81 5.83
CA ILE A 229 10.53 11.50 6.74
C ILE A 229 11.75 11.02 5.94
N VAL A 230 11.57 10.06 5.02
CA VAL A 230 12.67 9.59 4.17
C VAL A 230 13.26 10.76 3.36
N ARG A 231 12.42 11.59 2.74
CA ARG A 231 12.84 12.78 1.98
C ARG A 231 13.67 13.75 2.82
N HIS A 232 13.24 14.01 4.06
CA HIS A 232 13.96 14.88 5.00
C HIS A 232 15.39 14.36 5.21
N HIS A 233 15.53 13.07 5.50
CA HIS A 233 16.84 12.47 5.74
C HIS A 233 17.69 12.36 4.46
N LEU A 234 17.10 12.08 3.30
CA LEU A 234 17.82 12.10 2.02
C LEU A 234 18.39 13.50 1.74
N LYS A 235 17.59 14.56 1.96
CA LYS A 235 18.04 15.95 1.80
C LYS A 235 19.21 16.28 2.73
N LYS A 236 19.15 15.85 4.00
CA LYS A 236 20.24 16.03 4.98
C LYS A 236 21.54 15.33 4.54
N ASN A 237 21.43 14.21 3.82
CA ASN A 237 22.56 13.46 3.26
C ASN A 237 22.91 13.89 1.83
N LEU A 238 22.38 15.02 1.34
CA LEU A 238 22.63 15.56 0.00
C LEU A 238 22.23 14.62 -1.15
N ILE A 239 21.32 13.68 -0.90
CA ILE A 239 20.78 12.77 -1.91
C ILE A 239 19.54 13.40 -2.53
N ARG A 240 19.61 13.68 -3.84
CA ARG A 240 18.49 14.24 -4.59
C ARG A 240 17.39 13.19 -4.77
N SER A 241 16.16 13.60 -4.47
CA SER A 241 14.98 12.75 -4.56
C SER A 241 13.76 13.52 -5.06
N GLN A 242 12.81 12.79 -5.64
CA GLN A 242 11.48 13.29 -6.02
C GLN A 242 10.39 12.42 -5.42
N THR A 243 9.18 12.96 -5.31
CA THR A 243 8.04 12.24 -4.73
C THR A 243 6.86 12.22 -5.70
N ILE A 244 6.27 11.04 -5.92
CA ILE A 244 4.98 10.88 -6.60
C ILE A 244 3.98 10.37 -5.56
N SER A 245 3.05 11.25 -5.18
CA SER A 245 1.92 10.96 -4.28
C SER A 245 0.59 11.30 -4.98
N GLY A 246 -0.54 11.07 -4.28
CA GLY A 246 -1.87 11.40 -4.80
C GLY A 246 -2.07 12.89 -5.12
N GLU A 247 -1.29 13.77 -4.49
CA GLU A 247 -1.40 15.23 -4.64
C GLU A 247 -0.69 15.76 -5.89
N VAL A 248 0.23 14.98 -6.46
CA VAL A 248 0.98 15.39 -7.65
C VAL A 248 0.06 15.35 -8.87
N LYS A 249 0.01 16.42 -9.66
CA LYS A 249 -0.81 16.49 -10.87
C LYS A 249 -0.24 15.57 -11.95
N ILE A 250 -1.11 15.04 -12.81
CA ILE A 250 -0.75 14.06 -13.85
C ILE A 250 0.41 14.53 -14.75
N PRO A 251 0.44 15.79 -15.27
CA PRO A 251 1.56 16.26 -16.10
C PRO A 251 2.89 16.24 -15.34
N ASP A 252 2.89 16.66 -14.08
CA ASP A 252 4.08 16.69 -13.24
C ASP A 252 4.59 15.26 -12.95
N ARG A 253 3.67 14.28 -12.79
CA ARG A 253 4.05 12.86 -12.65
C ARG A 253 4.82 12.37 -13.88
N GLN A 254 4.34 12.70 -15.09
CA GLN A 254 5.00 12.28 -16.33
C GLN A 254 6.41 12.89 -16.45
N ALA A 255 6.56 14.17 -16.10
CA ALA A 255 7.87 14.84 -16.09
C ALA A 255 8.84 14.17 -15.10
N ILE A 256 8.39 13.83 -13.89
CA ILE A 256 9.20 13.11 -12.90
C ILE A 256 9.60 11.72 -13.41
N VAL A 257 8.67 10.97 -14.01
CA VAL A 257 8.94 9.64 -14.58
C VAL A 257 9.95 9.71 -15.73
N GLN A 258 9.80 10.68 -16.63
CA GLN A 258 10.73 10.88 -17.74
C GLN A 258 12.14 11.23 -17.22
N ALA A 259 12.25 12.15 -16.26
CA ALA A 259 13.52 12.48 -15.62
C ALA A 259 14.13 11.26 -14.90
N PHE A 260 13.32 10.45 -14.22
CA PHE A 260 13.80 9.23 -13.57
C PHE A 260 14.37 8.22 -14.56
N ASN A 261 13.73 8.03 -15.71
CA ASN A 261 14.15 7.04 -16.71
C ASN A 261 15.30 7.49 -17.59
N SER A 262 15.36 8.78 -17.95
CA SER A 262 16.24 9.25 -19.03
C SER A 262 17.36 10.20 -18.58
N ASP A 263 17.26 10.82 -17.41
CA ASP A 263 18.24 11.79 -16.94
C ASP A 263 19.06 11.24 -15.77
N GLU A 264 20.30 10.82 -16.04
CA GLU A 264 21.26 10.37 -15.03
C GLU A 264 21.60 11.46 -14.01
N ASN A 265 21.46 12.73 -14.41
CA ASN A 265 21.74 13.89 -13.58
C ASN A 265 20.49 14.49 -12.93
N ALA A 266 19.30 13.88 -12.97
CA ALA A 266 18.11 14.43 -12.34
C ALA A 266 18.04 14.19 -10.82
N PHE A 267 17.86 12.93 -10.42
CA PHE A 267 17.79 12.50 -9.02
C PHE A 267 17.96 10.98 -8.93
N MET A 268 18.38 10.50 -7.77
CA MET A 268 18.78 9.10 -7.57
C MET A 268 17.71 8.27 -6.86
N VAL A 269 16.81 8.93 -6.12
CA VAL A 269 15.78 8.24 -5.33
C VAL A 269 14.39 8.75 -5.69
N LEU A 270 13.50 7.86 -6.11
CA LEU A 270 12.08 8.16 -6.28
C LEU A 270 11.29 7.66 -5.06
N LEU A 271 10.51 8.55 -4.45
CA LEU A 271 9.61 8.23 -3.35
C LEU A 271 8.19 8.07 -3.91
N LEU A 272 7.62 6.88 -3.83
CA LEU A 272 6.35 6.55 -4.48
C LEU A 272 5.31 6.17 -3.43
N SER A 273 4.16 6.84 -3.43
CA SER A 273 3.05 6.38 -2.62
C SER A 273 2.46 5.11 -3.23
N LEU A 274 2.12 4.10 -2.40
CA LEU A 274 1.57 2.84 -2.89
C LEU A 274 0.27 3.06 -3.69
N LYS A 275 -0.52 4.07 -3.31
CA LYS A 275 -1.74 4.49 -4.03
C LYS A 275 -1.41 5.03 -5.43
N ALA A 276 -0.42 5.91 -5.56
CA ALA A 276 0.00 6.44 -6.87
C ALA A 276 0.74 5.38 -7.71
N GLY A 277 1.33 4.37 -7.06
CA GLY A 277 1.95 3.21 -7.73
C GLY A 277 0.97 2.32 -8.50
N GLY A 278 -0.34 2.44 -8.27
CA GLY A 278 -1.39 1.73 -9.03
C GLY A 278 -1.60 2.27 -10.46
N GLU A 279 -1.13 3.48 -10.78
CA GLU A 279 -1.58 4.26 -11.96
C GLU A 279 -0.80 4.04 -13.26
N GLY A 280 -0.27 2.84 -13.53
CA GLY A 280 0.30 2.60 -14.88
C GLY A 280 1.76 3.02 -15.09
N LEU A 281 2.43 3.65 -14.11
CA LEU A 281 3.79 4.23 -14.26
C LEU A 281 4.84 3.24 -14.81
N ASN A 282 5.79 3.74 -15.60
CA ASN A 282 6.94 2.99 -16.12
C ASN A 282 8.23 3.52 -15.50
N LEU A 283 8.85 2.77 -14.57
CA LEU A 283 9.98 3.22 -13.73
C LEU A 283 11.25 2.42 -14.02
N VAL A 284 11.51 2.16 -15.30
CA VAL A 284 12.59 1.32 -15.83
C VAL A 284 14.00 1.89 -15.64
N GLY A 285 14.13 3.17 -15.29
CA GLY A 285 15.42 3.77 -14.94
C GLY A 285 15.97 3.32 -13.58
N GLY A 286 15.14 2.68 -12.75
CA GLY A 286 15.54 2.12 -11.47
C GLY A 286 15.87 0.65 -11.56
N ASN A 287 16.65 0.16 -10.60
CA ASN A 287 17.01 -1.25 -10.48
C ASN A 287 16.83 -1.81 -9.06
N HIS A 288 16.57 -0.95 -8.09
CA HIS A 288 16.28 -1.33 -6.70
C HIS A 288 14.92 -0.78 -6.25
N LEU A 289 14.17 -1.59 -5.49
CA LEU A 289 12.90 -1.19 -4.89
C LEU A 289 12.87 -1.56 -3.40
N PHE A 290 12.48 -0.60 -2.57
CA PHE A 290 12.25 -0.79 -1.14
C PHE A 290 10.77 -0.66 -0.82
N LEU A 291 10.20 -1.69 -0.17
CA LEU A 291 8.88 -1.62 0.45
C LEU A 291 9.06 -1.29 1.93
N CYS A 292 8.66 -0.09 2.37
CA CYS A 292 8.76 0.29 3.79
C CYS A 292 7.81 -0.53 4.68
N GLU A 293 6.66 -0.92 4.14
CA GLU A 293 5.71 -1.79 4.80
C GLU A 293 4.90 -2.59 3.79
N LEU A 294 4.42 -3.75 4.24
CA LEU A 294 3.59 -4.64 3.43
C LEU A 294 2.13 -4.18 3.46
N SER A 295 1.44 -4.32 2.34
CA SER A 295 0.01 -4.06 2.18
C SER A 295 -0.82 -5.26 2.65
N TYR A 296 -2.09 -5.01 2.99
CA TYR A 296 -3.04 -6.11 3.19
C TYR A 296 -3.36 -6.83 1.88
N ASN A 297 -3.25 -6.14 0.74
CA ASN A 297 -3.40 -6.73 -0.57
C ASN A 297 -2.01 -6.91 -1.24
N PRO A 298 -1.49 -8.15 -1.35
CA PRO A 298 -0.18 -8.40 -1.96
C PRO A 298 -0.11 -8.00 -3.44
N GLN A 299 -1.26 -7.86 -4.12
CA GLN A 299 -1.28 -7.39 -5.51
C GLN A 299 -0.83 -5.94 -5.64
N ASN A 300 -1.09 -5.10 -4.63
CA ASN A 300 -0.63 -3.71 -4.66
C ASN A 300 0.91 -3.64 -4.64
N GLU A 301 1.54 -4.49 -3.83
CA GLU A 301 3.00 -4.62 -3.77
C GLU A 301 3.55 -5.16 -5.08
N GLN A 302 2.95 -6.24 -5.60
CA GLN A 302 3.37 -6.85 -6.85
C GLN A 302 3.26 -5.87 -8.01
N GLN A 303 2.17 -5.09 -8.09
CA GLN A 303 2.00 -4.04 -9.09
C GLN A 303 3.05 -2.93 -8.94
N ALA A 304 3.41 -2.52 -7.72
CA ALA A 304 4.47 -1.55 -7.47
C ALA A 304 5.85 -2.08 -7.92
N CYS A 305 6.18 -3.32 -7.56
CA CYS A 305 7.39 -4.01 -8.02
C CYS A 305 7.45 -4.11 -9.55
N ASP A 306 6.32 -4.44 -10.16
CA ASP A 306 6.19 -4.55 -11.62
C ASP A 306 6.30 -3.20 -12.33
N ARG A 307 6.41 -2.05 -11.64
CA ARG A 307 6.69 -0.74 -12.28
C ARG A 307 8.12 -0.60 -12.74
N ILE A 308 9.05 -1.24 -12.02
CA ILE A 308 10.48 -1.20 -12.29
C ILE A 308 10.90 -2.44 -13.06
N TYR A 309 10.32 -3.60 -12.71
CA TYR A 309 10.63 -4.87 -13.36
C TYR A 309 9.84 -5.05 -14.67
N ARG A 310 10.21 -4.27 -15.70
CA ARG A 310 9.61 -4.26 -17.05
C ARG A 310 10.69 -4.26 -18.14
N SER A 311 10.30 -4.66 -19.35
CA SER A 311 11.12 -4.43 -20.54
C SER A 311 10.99 -2.97 -20.97
N ASN A 312 12.09 -2.40 -21.46
CA ASN A 312 12.10 -1.14 -22.19
C ASN A 312 11.40 -1.26 -23.54
#